data_AF-A0A9D8XBE0-F1
#
_entry.id   AF-A0A9D8XBE0-F1
#
_cell.length_a   1.000
_cell.length_b   1.000
_cell.length_c   1.000
_cell.angle_alpha   90.00
_cell.angle_beta   90.00
_cell.angle_gamma   90.00
#
_symmetry.space_group_name_H-M   'P 1'
#
loop_
_entity.id
_entity.type
_entity.pdbx_description
1 polymer ?
#
loop_
_entity_poly.entity_id
_entity_poly.type
_entity_poly.pdbx_seq_one_letter_code
_entity_poly.pdbx_strand_id
1 'polypeptide(L)'
;MACCLKSFRPYFGLCAAFTFACMFSICVSPAEGQLWGRFQQSNRILPEENTYSSSRAVQTKVEPTPEIKGASQNTYFQTFKNFDIYPSKDDPRSPYTGLLGGSSIVNQSIRDIVSGISDRNLNDRYNQWRHYLGGVMRNTQSVRSGSELNGLGRLKWFNEIMADPLKGAGEAEEFTRLLHAQLCAGRIGFCKALKRVADRMDVNGDSVRIPDYWKSGQSGDAALDSLEKVLVDALMCHGRAIAPLSKEELARISNYAHRNLTVDASVGHTVSMRGSAKVQIQAMQKIDQSAMYEGIAELSLLMDPHFIRALDKLSEKKGEELTYDGVSGTIERIIETQAGVIVVGGRGANTYEIEKMTNVCAIVDLDGDDTYLEGAVNLKRPILAILDIHGNDTYRGNLPGIQGSCILGISMLVDVQGNDQYIAKHHAQGSAMAGACALIDFDGDDSYDGIRRLQGTAVCGLGILIDRRGNDKYHAAMWSQGMGQPLGCGDDVLLLKFYI
;
A
#
# COMPACT_ATOMS: atom_id res chain seq x y z
N MET A 1 13.51 25.13 -23.88
CA MET A 1 13.20 23.99 -22.99
C MET A 1 14.38 23.59 -22.11
N ALA A 2 15.56 23.24 -22.64
CA ALA A 2 16.73 22.85 -21.81
C ALA A 2 17.42 23.99 -21.00
N CYS A 3 17.33 25.26 -21.44
CA CYS A 3 17.97 26.38 -20.73
C CYS A 3 17.23 26.81 -19.44
N CYS A 4 15.92 26.62 -19.33
CA CYS A 4 15.21 26.93 -18.08
C CYS A 4 15.57 25.91 -16.99
N LEU A 5 15.58 24.61 -17.31
CA LEU A 5 15.85 23.52 -16.36
C LEU A 5 17.25 23.55 -15.72
N LYS A 6 18.28 24.08 -16.41
CA LYS A 6 19.64 24.20 -15.84
C LYS A 6 19.71 25.18 -14.65
N SER A 7 18.77 26.11 -14.54
CA SER A 7 18.76 27.13 -13.47
C SER A 7 18.05 26.67 -12.19
N PHE A 8 17.36 25.53 -12.22
CA PHE A 8 16.53 25.03 -11.11
C PHE A 8 17.15 23.87 -10.32
N ARG A 9 18.35 23.40 -10.70
CA ARG A 9 19.03 22.25 -10.08
C ARG A 9 19.37 22.39 -8.58
N PRO A 10 19.65 23.58 -8.00
CA PRO A 10 20.03 23.63 -6.59
C PRO A 10 18.86 23.83 -5.61
N TYR A 11 17.60 23.97 -6.07
CA TYR A 11 16.46 24.34 -5.22
C TYR A 11 15.37 23.26 -5.06
N PHE A 12 15.53 22.13 -5.73
CA PHE A 12 14.59 21.01 -5.58
C PHE A 12 15.20 19.93 -4.71
N GLY A 13 14.61 19.71 -3.53
CA GLY A 13 14.79 18.46 -2.78
C GLY A 13 14.30 17.26 -3.61
N LEU A 14 14.84 16.07 -3.36
CA LEU A 14 14.57 14.86 -4.14
C LEU A 14 13.06 14.56 -4.32
N CYS A 15 12.20 14.89 -3.35
CA CYS A 15 10.74 14.72 -3.46
C CYS A 15 10.14 15.48 -4.65
N ALA A 16 10.52 16.75 -4.84
CA ALA A 16 10.03 17.54 -5.97
C ALA A 16 10.60 17.02 -7.30
N ALA A 17 11.81 16.46 -7.31
CA ALA A 17 12.38 15.82 -8.49
C ALA A 17 11.67 14.51 -8.85
N PHE A 18 11.17 13.75 -7.87
CA PHE A 18 10.38 12.52 -8.09
C PHE A 18 8.97 12.83 -8.58
N THR A 19 8.29 13.82 -7.99
CA THR A 19 7.01 14.33 -8.51
C THR A 19 7.18 14.88 -9.93
N PHE A 20 8.25 15.62 -10.21
CA PHE A 20 8.55 16.11 -11.58
C PHE A 20 8.92 15.00 -12.56
N ALA A 21 9.67 13.97 -12.15
CA ALA A 21 10.06 12.85 -13.01
C ALA A 21 8.84 11.99 -13.40
N CYS A 22 7.95 11.71 -12.45
CA CYS A 22 6.68 11.03 -12.71
C CYS A 22 5.74 11.88 -13.60
N MET A 23 5.75 13.21 -13.46
CA MET A 23 4.97 14.13 -14.30
C MET A 23 5.50 14.21 -15.75
N PHE A 24 6.82 14.13 -15.97
CA PHE A 24 7.42 14.29 -17.31
C PHE A 24 7.32 13.03 -18.19
N SER A 25 7.33 11.82 -17.61
CA SER A 25 7.19 10.58 -18.39
C SER A 25 5.84 10.43 -19.12
N ILE A 26 4.84 11.25 -18.78
CA ILE A 26 3.49 11.20 -19.37
C ILE A 26 3.32 12.17 -20.57
N CYS A 27 4.26 13.11 -20.79
CA CYS A 27 4.11 14.18 -21.79
C CYS A 27 5.07 14.13 -22.99
N VAL A 28 5.84 13.05 -23.19
CA VAL A 28 6.80 13.00 -24.31
C VAL A 28 6.08 12.61 -25.60
N SER A 29 6.06 13.52 -26.58
CA SER A 29 5.54 13.24 -27.93
C SER A 29 6.46 12.25 -28.70
N PRO A 30 5.96 11.57 -29.75
CA PRO A 30 6.73 10.56 -30.50
C PRO A 30 8.05 11.07 -31.11
N ALA A 31 8.22 12.40 -31.27
CA ALA A 31 9.39 12.98 -31.91
C ALA A 31 10.67 12.97 -31.05
N GLU A 32 10.58 12.75 -29.73
CA GLU A 32 11.76 12.70 -28.84
C GLU A 32 12.22 11.28 -28.47
N GLY A 33 11.44 10.25 -28.84
CA GLY A 33 11.81 8.84 -28.66
C GLY A 33 13.05 8.40 -29.47
N GLN A 34 13.44 9.15 -30.51
CA GLN A 34 14.65 8.88 -31.28
C GLN A 34 15.96 9.24 -30.55
N LEU A 35 15.92 10.13 -29.55
CA LEU A 35 17.11 10.47 -28.76
C LEU A 35 17.43 9.40 -27.70
N TRP A 36 16.41 8.68 -27.20
CA TRP A 36 16.59 7.56 -26.28
C TRP A 36 17.03 6.26 -26.99
N GLY A 37 16.56 6.03 -28.22
CA GLY A 37 17.04 4.94 -29.06
C GLY A 37 18.53 5.01 -29.41
N ARG A 38 19.11 6.22 -29.47
CA ARG A 38 20.57 6.39 -29.68
C ARG A 38 21.41 6.14 -28.43
N PHE A 39 20.83 6.23 -27.23
CA PHE A 39 21.54 5.90 -25.99
C PHE A 39 21.68 4.37 -25.83
N GLN A 40 20.66 3.60 -26.22
CA GLN A 40 20.70 2.13 -26.23
C GLN A 40 21.63 1.52 -27.29
N GLN A 41 21.87 2.20 -28.43
CA GLN A 41 22.81 1.70 -29.45
C GLN A 41 24.30 1.78 -29.04
N SER A 42 24.63 2.48 -27.96
CA SER A 42 26.02 2.59 -27.47
C SER A 42 26.46 1.46 -26.54
N ASN A 43 25.52 0.67 -25.99
CA ASN A 43 25.81 -0.51 -25.18
C ASN A 43 25.31 -1.76 -25.91
N ARG A 44 26.23 -2.48 -26.56
CA ARG A 44 25.97 -3.78 -27.18
C ARG A 44 25.48 -4.78 -26.13
N ILE A 45 24.17 -5.02 -26.07
CA ILE A 45 23.60 -6.22 -25.48
C ILE A 45 23.48 -7.25 -26.62
N LEU A 46 24.23 -8.34 -26.51
CA LEU A 46 24.17 -9.47 -27.43
C LEU A 46 22.85 -10.25 -27.23
N PRO A 47 22.31 -10.92 -28.25
CA PRO A 47 21.05 -11.65 -28.14
C PRO A 47 21.22 -12.95 -27.34
N GLU A 48 20.26 -13.24 -26.46
CA GLU A 48 20.17 -14.49 -25.70
C GLU A 48 19.84 -15.66 -26.64
N GLU A 49 20.78 -16.59 -26.78
CA GLU A 49 20.51 -17.98 -27.13
C GLU A 49 20.40 -18.81 -25.85
N ASN A 50 19.33 -19.61 -25.79
CA ASN A 50 19.13 -20.72 -24.86
C ASN A 50 20.39 -21.60 -24.75
N THR A 51 20.87 -21.89 -23.53
CA THR A 51 21.24 -23.23 -23.01
C THR A 51 22.13 -23.17 -21.75
N TYR A 52 22.11 -24.29 -20.99
CA TYR A 52 23.00 -24.72 -19.90
C TYR A 52 22.61 -24.28 -18.47
N SER A 53 22.16 -25.17 -17.57
CA SER A 53 22.72 -26.39 -16.96
C SER A 53 23.57 -26.13 -15.71
N SER A 54 23.19 -26.81 -14.63
CA SER A 54 24.00 -27.36 -13.54
C SER A 54 25.25 -26.60 -13.00
N SER A 55 25.12 -26.26 -11.72
CA SER A 55 26.13 -26.30 -10.64
C SER A 55 27.29 -25.30 -10.64
N ARG A 56 27.30 -24.44 -9.61
CA ARG A 56 28.39 -24.40 -8.62
C ARG A 56 27.89 -23.78 -7.32
N ALA A 57 27.84 -24.60 -6.27
CA ALA A 57 27.60 -24.19 -4.90
C ALA A 57 28.74 -23.26 -4.43
N VAL A 58 28.37 -22.09 -3.93
CA VAL A 58 29.25 -21.28 -3.09
C VAL A 58 28.90 -21.62 -1.65
N GLN A 59 29.74 -22.40 -0.98
CA GLN A 59 29.67 -22.60 0.46
C GLN A 59 30.12 -21.31 1.15
N THR A 60 29.19 -20.54 1.68
CA THR A 60 29.47 -19.55 2.73
C THR A 60 29.32 -20.24 4.08
N LYS A 61 30.41 -20.27 4.87
CA LYS A 61 30.38 -20.69 6.28
C LYS A 61 29.48 -19.70 7.04
N VAL A 62 28.36 -20.20 7.54
CA VAL A 62 27.56 -19.53 8.58
C VAL A 62 28.25 -19.84 9.91
N GLU A 63 28.77 -18.81 10.59
CA GLU A 63 29.17 -18.95 11.99
C GLU A 63 27.91 -18.94 12.87
N PRO A 64 27.80 -19.83 13.88
CA PRO A 64 26.64 -19.86 14.75
C PRO A 64 26.63 -18.65 15.69
N THR A 65 25.49 -17.97 15.75
CA THR A 65 25.18 -16.94 16.75
C THR A 65 25.20 -17.54 18.17
N PRO A 66 25.75 -16.85 19.19
CA PRO A 66 25.80 -17.39 20.54
C PRO A 66 24.40 -17.41 21.19
N GLU A 67 24.04 -18.54 21.80
CA GLU A 67 22.85 -18.68 22.66
C GLU A 67 22.86 -17.63 23.78
N ILE A 68 21.91 -16.70 23.75
CA ILE A 68 21.64 -15.81 24.89
C ILE A 68 20.81 -16.58 25.92
N LYS A 69 21.50 -17.28 26.83
CA LYS A 69 20.87 -17.83 28.05
C LYS A 69 20.75 -16.73 29.10
N GLY A 70 19.53 -16.31 29.42
CA GLY A 70 19.25 -15.57 30.66
C GLY A 70 18.36 -14.33 30.57
N ALA A 71 17.60 -14.09 29.50
CA ALA A 71 16.61 -13.01 29.51
C ALA A 71 15.35 -13.48 30.25
N SER A 72 15.18 -13.04 31.49
CA SER A 72 13.94 -13.27 32.24
C SER A 72 12.75 -12.66 31.49
N GLN A 73 11.57 -13.30 31.50
CA GLN A 73 10.32 -12.77 30.92
C GLN A 73 10.08 -11.29 31.34
N ASN A 74 10.53 -10.87 32.52
CA ASN A 74 10.38 -9.50 33.02
C ASN A 74 11.15 -8.40 32.25
N THR A 75 12.20 -8.74 31.50
CA THR A 75 12.97 -7.75 30.72
C THR A 75 12.33 -7.42 29.37
N TYR A 76 11.62 -8.37 28.75
CA TYR A 76 10.86 -8.15 27.52
C TYR A 76 9.59 -7.30 27.77
N PHE A 77 8.95 -7.45 28.94
CA PHE A 77 7.73 -6.70 29.29
C PHE A 77 7.99 -5.25 29.75
N GLN A 78 9.21 -4.85 30.11
CA GLN A 78 9.52 -3.44 30.34
C GLN A 78 9.48 -2.62 29.04
N THR A 79 9.71 -3.25 27.89
CA THR A 79 9.61 -2.63 26.57
C THR A 79 8.17 -2.20 26.27
N PHE A 80 7.15 -2.97 26.67
CA PHE A 80 5.73 -2.64 26.49
C PHE A 80 5.20 -1.47 27.34
N LYS A 81 5.82 -1.15 28.48
CA LYS A 81 5.49 0.07 29.24
C LYS A 81 6.04 1.34 28.59
N ASN A 82 7.08 1.20 27.77
CA ASN A 82 7.74 2.29 27.04
C ASN A 82 7.47 2.23 25.52
N PHE A 83 6.53 1.39 25.06
CA PHE A 83 6.02 1.37 23.69
C PHE A 83 5.16 2.62 23.46
N ASP A 84 5.83 3.77 23.39
CA ASP A 84 5.43 4.87 22.54
C ASP A 84 5.55 4.36 21.09
N ILE A 85 4.52 3.61 20.64
CA ILE A 85 4.32 3.19 19.23
C ILE A 85 4.23 4.41 18.30
N TYR A 86 4.08 5.60 18.90
CA TYR A 86 4.18 6.90 18.27
C TYR A 86 5.34 7.66 18.89
N PRO A 87 6.25 8.25 18.10
CA PRO A 87 7.36 9.02 18.65
C PRO A 87 6.83 10.11 19.59
N SER A 88 7.44 10.22 20.77
CA SER A 88 7.09 11.27 21.73
C SER A 88 7.24 12.65 21.08
N LYS A 89 6.52 13.67 21.56
CA LYS A 89 6.68 15.06 21.06
C LYS A 89 8.10 15.60 21.25
N ASP A 90 8.87 14.98 22.14
CA ASP A 90 10.22 15.38 22.52
C ASP A 90 11.31 14.52 21.84
N ASP A 91 10.95 13.51 21.03
CA ASP A 91 11.92 12.79 20.19
C ASP A 91 12.40 13.75 19.06
N PRO A 92 13.70 14.06 18.94
CA PRO A 92 14.21 14.83 17.81
C PRO A 92 13.97 14.14 16.46
N ARG A 93 13.63 12.84 16.46
CA ARG A 93 13.18 12.08 15.28
C ARG A 93 11.68 12.18 14.99
N SER A 94 10.94 12.88 15.84
CA SER A 94 9.49 13.05 15.76
C SER A 94 9.13 14.00 14.61
N PRO A 95 8.25 13.60 13.67
CA PRO A 95 7.81 14.46 12.56
C PRO A 95 7.05 15.71 13.01
N TYR A 96 6.71 15.81 14.31
CA TYR A 96 6.04 16.97 14.88
C TYR A 96 6.92 18.22 14.97
N THR A 97 8.25 18.08 15.03
CA THR A 97 9.19 19.21 15.20
C THR A 97 9.33 20.09 13.95
N GLY A 98 8.88 19.62 12.77
CA GLY A 98 8.99 20.34 11.48
C GLY A 98 7.67 20.81 10.85
N LEU A 99 6.50 20.52 11.45
CA LEU A 99 5.18 20.76 10.85
C LEU A 99 4.89 22.22 10.46
N LEU A 100 5.49 23.18 11.16
CA LEU A 100 5.35 24.62 10.87
C LEU A 100 6.42 25.14 9.90
N GLY A 101 7.55 24.45 9.76
CA GLY A 101 8.70 24.91 8.97
C GLY A 101 8.68 24.45 7.51
N GLY A 102 8.30 23.20 7.23
CA GLY A 102 8.34 22.63 5.87
C GLY A 102 7.36 23.29 4.89
N SER A 103 6.11 23.50 5.33
CA SER A 103 5.11 24.26 4.55
C SER A 103 5.56 25.68 4.27
N SER A 104 6.31 26.28 5.21
CA SER A 104 6.83 27.63 5.05
C SER A 104 7.88 27.71 3.94
N ILE A 105 8.70 26.67 3.75
CA ILE A 105 9.78 26.65 2.74
C ILE A 105 9.23 26.49 1.33
N VAL A 106 8.28 25.57 1.11
CA VAL A 106 7.66 25.39 -0.21
C VAL A 106 6.83 26.62 -0.55
N ASN A 107 6.05 27.15 0.39
CA ASN A 107 5.29 28.38 0.18
C ASN A 107 6.21 29.58 -0.06
N GLN A 108 7.36 29.67 0.62
CA GLN A 108 8.35 30.71 0.34
C GLN A 108 8.94 30.55 -1.07
N SER A 109 9.31 29.33 -1.46
CA SER A 109 9.83 29.05 -2.80
C SER A 109 8.83 29.41 -3.88
N ILE A 110 7.53 29.12 -3.67
CA ILE A 110 6.45 29.54 -4.57
C ILE A 110 6.38 31.07 -4.64
N ARG A 111 6.45 31.78 -3.51
CA ARG A 111 6.47 33.25 -3.49
C ARG A 111 7.65 33.82 -4.26
N ASP A 112 8.84 33.26 -4.08
CA ASP A 112 10.06 33.70 -4.75
C ASP A 112 9.97 33.48 -6.27
N ILE A 113 9.42 32.34 -6.70
CA ILE A 113 9.16 32.06 -8.12
C ILE A 113 8.16 33.06 -8.70
N VAL A 114 7.06 33.34 -7.99
CA VAL A 114 6.03 34.29 -8.43
C VAL A 114 6.59 35.71 -8.53
N SER A 115 7.44 36.12 -7.57
CA SER A 115 8.17 37.39 -7.64
C SER A 115 9.07 37.41 -8.87
N GLY A 116 9.89 36.38 -9.08
CA GLY A 116 10.80 36.30 -10.22
C GLY A 116 10.10 36.30 -11.59
N ILE A 117 8.89 35.72 -11.69
CA ILE A 117 8.04 35.83 -12.90
C ILE A 117 7.61 37.27 -13.12
N SER A 118 7.22 37.97 -12.05
CA SER A 118 6.76 39.36 -12.10
C SER A 118 7.88 40.33 -12.43
N ASP A 119 9.02 40.21 -11.73
CA ASP A 119 10.20 41.06 -11.90
C ASP A 119 10.78 40.98 -13.32
N ARG A 120 10.58 39.83 -13.99
CA ARG A 120 11.01 39.59 -15.38
C ARG A 120 9.92 39.89 -16.42
N ASN A 121 8.77 40.40 -15.99
CA ASN A 121 7.62 40.68 -16.85
C ASN A 121 7.15 39.45 -17.66
N LEU A 122 7.09 38.28 -17.01
CA LEU A 122 6.73 37.01 -17.63
C LEU A 122 5.30 36.54 -17.30
N ASN A 123 4.51 37.35 -16.60
CA ASN A 123 3.15 37.00 -16.14
C ASN A 123 2.25 36.51 -17.28
N ASP A 124 2.20 37.23 -18.40
CA ASP A 124 1.37 36.84 -19.54
C ASP A 124 1.79 35.51 -20.15
N ARG A 125 3.11 35.28 -20.29
CA ARG A 125 3.66 34.01 -20.79
C ARG A 125 3.35 32.85 -19.85
N TYR A 126 3.47 33.07 -18.55
CA TYR A 126 3.13 32.08 -17.54
C TYR A 126 1.64 31.74 -17.57
N ASN A 127 0.77 32.74 -17.68
CA ASN A 127 -0.68 32.54 -17.83
C ASN A 127 -1.04 31.79 -19.12
N GLN A 128 -0.40 32.14 -20.25
CA GLN A 128 -0.56 31.38 -21.50
C GLN A 128 -0.17 29.91 -21.34
N TRP A 129 0.93 29.64 -20.64
CA TRP A 129 1.36 28.27 -20.35
C TRP A 129 0.35 27.51 -19.46
N ARG A 130 -0.16 28.12 -18.39
CA ARG A 130 -1.22 27.52 -17.56
C ARG A 130 -2.50 27.26 -18.37
N HIS A 131 -2.91 28.20 -19.21
CA HIS A 131 -4.07 28.00 -20.10
C HIS A 131 -3.86 26.85 -21.08
N TYR A 132 -2.65 26.71 -21.64
CA TYR A 132 -2.27 25.58 -22.48
C TYR A 132 -2.38 24.25 -21.72
N LEU A 133 -1.79 24.15 -20.52
CA LEU A 133 -1.87 22.93 -19.69
C LEU A 133 -3.32 22.56 -19.37
N GLY A 134 -4.12 23.53 -18.91
CA GLY A 134 -5.55 23.31 -18.68
C GLY A 134 -6.29 22.90 -19.95
N GLY A 135 -5.89 23.42 -21.12
CA GLY A 135 -6.41 23.02 -22.42
C GLY A 135 -6.10 21.56 -22.75
N VAL A 136 -4.86 21.10 -22.51
CA VAL A 136 -4.45 19.70 -22.68
C VAL A 136 -5.29 18.77 -21.79
N MET A 137 -5.48 19.12 -20.52
CA MET A 137 -6.30 18.32 -19.60
C MET A 137 -7.76 18.21 -20.09
N ARG A 138 -8.38 19.33 -20.48
CA ARG A 138 -9.76 19.33 -21.01
C ARG A 138 -9.88 18.53 -22.32
N ASN A 139 -8.96 18.71 -23.24
CA ASN A 139 -9.00 18.03 -24.55
C ASN A 139 -8.84 16.51 -24.44
N THR A 140 -8.12 16.05 -23.42
CA THR A 140 -7.93 14.62 -23.13
C THR A 140 -9.03 14.03 -22.26
N GLN A 141 -10.06 14.79 -21.87
CA GLN A 141 -11.18 14.31 -21.04
C GLN A 141 -12.37 13.76 -21.86
N SER A 142 -12.21 13.58 -23.18
CA SER A 142 -13.29 13.13 -24.06
C SER A 142 -13.40 11.61 -24.14
N VAL A 143 -14.58 11.09 -23.81
CA VAL A 143 -15.00 9.68 -24.00
C VAL A 143 -15.05 9.28 -25.48
N ARG A 144 -15.16 10.27 -26.38
CA ARG A 144 -15.30 10.11 -27.85
C ARG A 144 -14.14 10.74 -28.63
N SER A 145 -12.92 10.62 -28.12
CA SER A 145 -11.76 10.91 -28.97
C SER A 145 -11.32 9.62 -29.67
N GLY A 146 -10.99 9.69 -30.95
CA GLY A 146 -10.15 8.66 -31.61
C GLY A 146 -8.71 8.68 -31.10
N SER A 147 -8.46 9.40 -29.99
CA SER A 147 -7.20 9.53 -29.29
C SER A 147 -7.06 8.41 -28.27
N GLU A 148 -5.83 7.90 -28.15
CA GLU A 148 -5.47 6.93 -27.11
C GLU A 148 -5.49 7.56 -25.69
N LEU A 149 -5.45 8.90 -25.61
CA LEU A 149 -5.56 9.68 -24.38
C LEU A 149 -7.02 10.15 -24.20
N ASN A 150 -7.75 9.50 -23.29
CA ASN A 150 -9.19 9.77 -23.07
C ASN A 150 -9.60 10.06 -21.62
N GLY A 151 -8.64 10.34 -20.73
CA GLY A 151 -8.90 10.85 -19.38
C GLY A 151 -9.65 9.88 -18.48
N LEU A 152 -9.88 8.64 -18.95
CA LEU A 152 -10.58 7.60 -18.23
C LEU A 152 -9.81 7.28 -16.95
N GLY A 153 -10.52 7.39 -15.82
CA GLY A 153 -9.96 7.13 -14.51
C GLY A 153 -9.00 8.19 -13.97
N ARG A 154 -8.94 9.37 -14.59
CA ARG A 154 -8.16 10.51 -14.09
C ARG A 154 -8.96 11.27 -13.03
N LEU A 155 -8.35 11.44 -11.85
CA LEU A 155 -8.93 12.10 -10.69
C LEU A 155 -9.12 13.61 -10.91
N LYS A 156 -10.10 14.23 -10.25
CA LYS A 156 -10.27 15.69 -10.29
C LYS A 156 -9.05 16.41 -9.74
N TRP A 157 -8.55 15.96 -8.59
CA TRP A 157 -7.35 16.55 -7.98
C TRP A 157 -6.14 16.50 -8.91
N PHE A 158 -5.97 15.40 -9.65
CA PHE A 158 -4.91 15.32 -10.68
C PHE A 158 -5.06 16.38 -11.77
N ASN A 159 -6.30 16.66 -12.23
CA ASN A 159 -6.52 17.74 -13.20
C ASN A 159 -6.14 19.11 -12.63
N GLU A 160 -6.41 19.35 -11.34
CA GLU A 160 -6.12 20.62 -10.67
C GLU A 160 -4.61 20.85 -10.53
N ILE A 161 -3.87 19.88 -10.00
CA ILE A 161 -2.41 20.00 -9.81
C ILE A 161 -1.66 20.13 -11.14
N MET A 162 -2.14 19.48 -12.21
CA MET A 162 -1.51 19.56 -13.52
C MET A 162 -1.87 20.83 -14.29
N ALA A 163 -3.01 21.47 -13.99
CA ALA A 163 -3.40 22.73 -14.60
C ALA A 163 -2.70 23.94 -13.97
N ASP A 164 -2.29 23.85 -12.71
CA ASP A 164 -1.51 24.86 -12.01
C ASP A 164 -0.33 24.25 -11.24
N PRO A 165 0.83 24.07 -11.90
CA PRO A 165 1.95 23.34 -11.30
C PRO A 165 2.60 24.03 -10.08
N LEU A 166 2.51 25.37 -9.97
CA LEU A 166 3.06 26.07 -8.80
C LEU A 166 2.17 25.85 -7.58
N LYS A 167 0.86 25.97 -7.76
CA LYS A 167 -0.11 25.65 -6.71
C LYS A 167 -0.06 24.16 -6.36
N GLY A 168 -0.01 23.30 -7.38
CA GLY A 168 0.05 21.85 -7.24
C GLY A 168 1.24 21.36 -6.41
N ALA A 169 2.41 21.99 -6.57
CA ALA A 169 3.59 21.64 -5.76
C ALA A 169 3.38 21.90 -4.26
N GLY A 170 2.78 23.05 -3.91
CA GLY A 170 2.44 23.38 -2.52
C GLY A 170 1.39 22.45 -1.92
N GLU A 171 0.32 22.18 -2.68
CA GLU A 171 -0.74 21.26 -2.24
C GLU A 171 -0.25 19.82 -2.07
N ALA A 172 0.59 19.32 -3.00
CA ALA A 172 1.14 17.98 -2.93
C ALA A 172 2.00 17.81 -1.67
N GLU A 173 2.87 18.78 -1.38
CA GLU A 173 3.75 18.71 -0.21
C GLU A 173 2.99 18.89 1.11
N GLU A 174 1.98 19.76 1.16
CA GLU A 174 1.07 19.83 2.31
C GLU A 174 0.32 18.51 2.53
N PHE A 175 -0.22 17.93 1.45
CA PHE A 175 -0.94 16.66 1.51
C PHE A 175 -0.05 15.54 2.04
N THR A 176 1.14 15.32 1.45
CA THR A 176 2.04 14.23 1.88
C THR A 176 2.51 14.42 3.32
N ARG A 177 2.78 15.65 3.75
CA ARG A 177 3.21 15.93 5.13
C ARG A 177 2.11 15.66 6.15
N LEU A 178 0.89 16.11 5.87
CA LEU A 178 -0.25 15.86 6.76
C LEU A 178 -0.62 14.38 6.76
N LEU A 179 -0.55 13.72 5.61
CA LEU A 179 -0.75 12.28 5.48
C LEU A 179 0.24 11.52 6.36
N HIS A 180 1.54 11.81 6.24
CA HIS A 180 2.58 11.23 7.09
C HIS A 180 2.31 11.45 8.59
N ALA A 181 2.05 12.70 8.99
CA ALA A 181 1.79 13.03 10.39
C ALA A 181 0.55 12.32 10.95
N GLN A 182 -0.48 12.12 10.12
CA GLN A 182 -1.66 11.36 10.47
C GLN A 182 -1.34 9.87 10.58
N LEU A 183 -0.64 9.29 9.61
CA LEU A 183 -0.23 7.89 9.66
C LEU A 183 0.64 7.62 10.88
N CYS A 184 1.53 8.52 11.29
CA CYS A 184 2.32 8.43 12.53
C CYS A 184 1.51 8.53 13.84
N ALA A 185 0.20 8.79 13.80
CA ALA A 185 -0.68 8.79 14.99
C ALA A 185 -1.51 7.49 15.10
N GLY A 186 -1.03 6.43 14.44
CA GLY A 186 -1.60 5.08 14.25
C GLY A 186 -3.10 5.03 14.22
N ARG A 187 -3.82 4.14 14.94
CA ARG A 187 -5.21 3.82 14.55
C ARG A 187 -6.11 5.03 14.22
N ILE A 188 -6.24 5.98 15.14
CA ILE A 188 -7.05 7.20 14.91
C ILE A 188 -6.46 8.04 13.77
N GLY A 189 -5.14 8.14 13.73
CA GLY A 189 -4.39 8.79 12.67
C GLY A 189 -4.58 8.15 11.29
N PHE A 190 -4.60 6.82 11.22
CA PHE A 190 -4.83 6.00 10.03
C PHE A 190 -6.21 6.29 9.45
N CYS A 191 -7.27 6.25 10.25
CA CYS A 191 -8.60 6.65 9.78
C CYS A 191 -8.67 8.11 9.31
N LYS A 192 -7.95 9.03 9.97
CA LYS A 192 -7.84 10.44 9.51
C LYS A 192 -7.07 10.57 8.19
N ALA A 193 -6.06 9.74 7.98
CA ALA A 193 -5.33 9.64 6.72
C ALA A 193 -6.24 9.08 5.61
N LEU A 194 -6.98 7.99 5.89
CA LEU A 194 -7.97 7.43 4.97
C LEU A 194 -8.98 8.48 4.50
N LYS A 195 -9.53 9.27 5.42
CA LYS A 195 -10.42 10.38 5.11
C LYS A 195 -9.77 11.39 4.17
N ARG A 196 -8.52 11.80 4.45
CA ARG A 196 -7.79 12.76 3.62
C ARG A 196 -7.50 12.20 2.23
N VAL A 197 -7.16 10.92 2.12
CA VAL A 197 -6.93 10.24 0.85
C VAL A 197 -8.24 10.13 0.06
N ALA A 198 -9.34 9.76 0.71
CA ALA A 198 -10.66 9.67 0.09
C ALA A 198 -11.03 10.95 -0.66
N ASP A 199 -10.86 12.12 -0.02
CA ASP A 199 -11.13 13.43 -0.64
C ASP A 199 -10.29 13.68 -1.91
N ARG A 200 -9.09 13.11 -2.00
CA ARG A 200 -8.21 13.20 -3.18
C ARG A 200 -8.51 12.16 -4.26
N MET A 201 -9.23 11.12 -3.89
CA MET A 201 -9.62 9.99 -4.73
C MET A 201 -11.03 10.13 -5.30
N ASP A 202 -11.62 11.33 -5.25
CA ASP A 202 -13.01 11.61 -5.65
C ASP A 202 -14.05 10.82 -4.84
N VAL A 203 -13.69 10.43 -3.60
CA VAL A 203 -14.54 9.75 -2.63
C VAL A 203 -14.94 10.75 -1.53
N ASN A 204 -16.13 10.59 -0.95
CA ASN A 204 -16.54 11.45 0.16
C ASN A 204 -15.81 11.05 1.45
N GLY A 205 -14.75 11.78 1.85
CA GLY A 205 -14.00 11.45 3.05
C GLY A 205 -14.82 11.50 4.35
N ASP A 206 -15.95 12.21 4.39
CA ASP A 206 -16.86 12.19 5.55
C ASP A 206 -17.57 10.84 5.75
N SER A 207 -17.56 9.95 4.75
CA SER A 207 -18.08 8.57 4.92
C SER A 207 -17.15 7.71 5.76
N VAL A 208 -15.85 8.02 5.79
CA VAL A 208 -14.85 7.27 6.56
C VAL A 208 -14.99 7.62 8.04
N ARG A 209 -15.52 6.67 8.81
CA ARG A 209 -15.67 6.79 10.26
C ARG A 209 -14.47 6.19 10.97
N ILE A 210 -14.25 6.63 12.20
CA ILE A 210 -13.38 5.94 13.15
C ILE A 210 -14.27 4.98 13.92
N PRO A 211 -14.15 3.66 13.71
CA PRO A 211 -15.03 2.72 14.39
C PRO A 211 -14.69 2.63 15.89
N ASP A 212 -15.69 2.54 16.76
CA ASP A 212 -15.52 2.52 18.23
C ASP A 212 -15.91 1.16 18.81
N TYR A 213 -15.17 0.10 18.45
CA TYR A 213 -15.45 -1.29 18.86
C TYR A 213 -14.70 -1.76 20.10
N TRP A 214 -13.72 -0.99 20.58
CA TRP A 214 -12.77 -1.49 21.58
C TRP A 214 -12.47 -0.46 22.65
N LYS A 215 -12.50 -0.91 23.90
CA LYS A 215 -12.13 -0.11 25.08
C LYS A 215 -10.95 -0.77 25.78
N SER A 216 -10.01 0.04 26.23
CA SER A 216 -8.83 -0.46 26.96
C SER A 216 -9.23 -1.26 28.21
N GLY A 217 -8.53 -2.37 28.47
CA GLY A 217 -8.69 -3.17 29.70
C GLY A 217 -9.66 -4.35 29.58
N GLN A 218 -10.20 -4.63 28.40
CA GLN A 218 -10.99 -5.81 28.11
C GLN A 218 -10.10 -7.08 27.95
N SER A 219 -10.68 -8.26 28.09
CA SER A 219 -9.98 -9.57 27.99
C SER A 219 -9.68 -9.97 26.54
N GLY A 220 -8.82 -10.98 26.34
CA GLY A 220 -8.55 -11.55 25.02
C GLY A 220 -9.78 -12.14 24.34
N ASP A 221 -10.65 -12.83 25.08
CA ASP A 221 -11.92 -13.34 24.50
C ASP A 221 -12.83 -12.20 24.03
N ALA A 222 -12.90 -11.09 24.79
CA ALA A 222 -13.64 -9.90 24.35
C ALA A 222 -13.01 -9.26 23.11
N ALA A 223 -11.69 -9.38 22.92
CA ALA A 223 -11.02 -8.92 21.71
C ALA A 223 -11.46 -9.76 20.51
N LEU A 224 -11.53 -11.09 20.64
CA LEU A 224 -12.03 -11.97 19.59
C LEU A 224 -13.51 -11.67 19.24
N ASP A 225 -14.35 -11.37 20.23
CA ASP A 225 -15.74 -10.92 19.98
C ASP A 225 -15.81 -9.59 19.20
N SER A 226 -14.89 -8.67 19.45
CA SER A 226 -14.81 -7.40 18.69
C SER A 226 -14.25 -7.63 17.29
N LEU A 227 -13.30 -8.55 17.12
CA LEU A 227 -12.77 -8.94 15.81
C LEU A 227 -13.86 -9.54 14.94
N GLU A 228 -14.69 -10.45 15.48
CA GLU A 228 -15.84 -11.01 14.76
C GLU A 228 -16.74 -9.90 14.18
N LYS A 229 -17.12 -8.92 15.00
CA LYS A 229 -17.99 -7.81 14.57
C LYS A 229 -17.34 -6.99 13.46
N VAL A 230 -16.07 -6.65 13.61
CA VAL A 230 -15.29 -5.90 12.61
C VAL A 230 -15.24 -6.65 11.28
N LEU A 231 -15.06 -7.98 11.29
CA LEU A 231 -15.01 -8.79 10.07
C LEU A 231 -16.38 -8.86 9.38
N VAL A 232 -17.46 -8.95 10.15
CA VAL A 232 -18.83 -8.91 9.62
C VAL A 232 -19.13 -7.54 8.99
N ASP A 233 -18.78 -6.45 9.67
CA ASP A 233 -19.00 -5.09 9.16
C ASP A 233 -18.16 -4.82 7.90
N ALA A 234 -16.92 -5.30 7.85
CA ALA A 234 -16.07 -5.25 6.66
C ALA A 234 -16.67 -6.05 5.48
N LEU A 235 -17.22 -7.24 5.74
CA LEU A 235 -17.91 -8.04 4.71
C LEU A 235 -19.17 -7.33 4.19
N MET A 236 -19.95 -6.70 5.06
CA MET A 236 -21.12 -5.92 4.65
C MET A 236 -20.73 -4.72 3.78
N CYS A 237 -19.65 -4.03 4.14
CA CYS A 237 -19.06 -2.96 3.34
C CYS A 237 -18.64 -3.46 1.96
N HIS A 238 -17.95 -4.61 1.89
CA HIS A 238 -17.57 -5.25 0.63
C HIS A 238 -18.80 -5.54 -0.25
N GLY A 239 -19.83 -6.17 0.31
CA GLY A 239 -21.06 -6.48 -0.43
C GLY A 239 -21.72 -5.23 -1.02
N ARG A 240 -21.73 -4.12 -0.27
CA ARG A 240 -22.22 -2.81 -0.72
C ARG A 240 -21.33 -2.23 -1.83
N ALA A 241 -20.01 -2.36 -1.69
CA ALA A 241 -19.02 -1.86 -2.65
C ALA A 241 -19.18 -2.48 -4.04
N ILE A 242 -19.43 -3.79 -4.11
CA ILE A 242 -19.51 -4.52 -5.39
C ILE A 242 -20.93 -4.59 -5.98
N ALA A 243 -21.97 -4.28 -5.20
CA ALA A 243 -23.37 -4.35 -5.64
C ALA A 243 -23.70 -3.61 -6.97
N PRO A 244 -23.04 -2.48 -7.32
CA PRO A 244 -23.30 -1.81 -8.59
C PRO A 244 -22.80 -2.54 -9.85
N LEU A 245 -21.97 -3.57 -9.71
CA LEU A 245 -21.40 -4.33 -10.83
C LEU A 245 -22.34 -5.46 -11.28
N SER A 246 -22.45 -5.68 -12.59
CA SER A 246 -23.14 -6.90 -13.10
C SER A 246 -22.32 -8.16 -12.85
N LYS A 247 -22.96 -9.34 -12.93
CA LYS A 247 -22.27 -10.63 -12.83
C LYS A 247 -21.18 -10.80 -13.90
N GLU A 248 -21.44 -10.32 -15.11
CA GLU A 248 -20.50 -10.37 -16.24
C GLU A 248 -19.32 -9.41 -16.02
N GLU A 249 -19.57 -8.25 -15.41
CA GLU A 249 -18.53 -7.29 -15.05
C GLU A 249 -17.62 -7.84 -13.95
N LEU A 250 -18.20 -8.41 -12.89
CA LEU A 250 -17.46 -9.10 -11.83
C LEU A 250 -16.61 -10.24 -12.39
N ALA A 251 -17.19 -11.11 -13.22
CA ALA A 251 -16.47 -12.20 -13.85
C ALA A 251 -15.34 -11.69 -14.76
N ARG A 252 -15.56 -10.60 -15.48
CA ARG A 252 -14.54 -9.99 -16.36
C ARG A 252 -13.36 -9.43 -15.57
N ILE A 253 -13.63 -8.76 -14.45
CA ILE A 253 -12.57 -8.22 -13.60
C ILE A 253 -11.81 -9.37 -12.95
N SER A 254 -12.51 -10.27 -12.26
CA SER A 254 -11.92 -11.39 -11.52
C SER A 254 -11.03 -12.28 -12.39
N ASN A 255 -11.48 -12.64 -13.60
CA ASN A 255 -10.77 -13.60 -14.44
C ASN A 255 -9.65 -13.00 -15.31
N TYR A 256 -9.72 -11.68 -15.62
CA TYR A 256 -8.87 -11.11 -16.66
C TYR A 256 -8.14 -9.82 -16.26
N ALA A 257 -8.50 -9.14 -15.17
CA ALA A 257 -7.88 -7.85 -14.83
C ALA A 257 -6.41 -8.01 -14.43
N HIS A 258 -6.09 -9.02 -13.61
CA HIS A 258 -4.70 -9.36 -13.26
C HIS A 258 -3.83 -9.55 -14.50
N ARG A 259 -4.28 -10.41 -15.41
CA ARG A 259 -3.56 -10.70 -16.66
C ARG A 259 -3.38 -9.45 -17.52
N ASN A 260 -4.47 -8.75 -17.84
CA ASN A 260 -4.45 -7.64 -18.80
C ASN A 260 -3.73 -6.39 -18.27
N LEU A 261 -3.86 -6.10 -16.97
CA LEU A 261 -3.32 -4.90 -16.35
C LEU A 261 -1.91 -5.11 -15.75
N THR A 262 -1.40 -6.34 -15.75
CA THR A 262 -0.13 -6.68 -15.05
C THR A 262 0.75 -7.65 -15.81
N VAL A 263 0.25 -8.84 -16.12
CA VAL A 263 1.07 -9.93 -16.65
C VAL A 263 1.46 -9.67 -18.10
N ASP A 264 0.45 -9.38 -18.92
CA ASP A 264 0.62 -9.23 -20.37
C ASP A 264 1.25 -7.88 -20.74
N ALA A 265 1.30 -6.93 -19.82
CA ALA A 265 1.87 -5.61 -20.05
C ALA A 265 3.41 -5.70 -20.06
N SER A 266 3.98 -5.62 -21.26
CA SER A 266 5.40 -5.79 -21.53
C SER A 266 6.24 -4.53 -21.36
N VAL A 267 5.60 -3.36 -21.25
CA VAL A 267 6.25 -2.05 -21.07
C VAL A 267 5.56 -1.26 -19.95
N GLY A 268 6.32 -0.48 -19.19
CA GLY A 268 5.83 0.20 -17.99
C GLY A 268 4.79 1.31 -18.19
N HIS A 269 4.51 1.72 -19.43
CA HIS A 269 3.67 2.88 -19.73
C HIS A 269 2.41 2.54 -20.55
N THR A 270 2.17 1.27 -20.90
CA THR A 270 0.95 0.86 -21.61
C THR A 270 0.57 -0.58 -21.29
N VAL A 271 -0.66 -0.96 -21.64
CA VAL A 271 -1.20 -2.32 -21.51
C VAL A 271 -1.40 -2.93 -22.89
N SER A 272 -1.15 -4.24 -23.01
CA SER A 272 -1.19 -4.95 -24.30
C SER A 272 -2.60 -5.03 -24.90
N MET A 273 -3.62 -5.19 -24.06
CA MET A 273 -5.03 -5.30 -24.48
C MET A 273 -5.85 -4.05 -24.09
N ARG A 274 -5.56 -2.92 -24.73
CA ARG A 274 -6.14 -1.59 -24.38
C ARG A 274 -7.66 -1.55 -24.37
N GLY A 275 -8.32 -2.18 -25.35
CA GLY A 275 -9.79 -2.23 -25.40
C GLY A 275 -10.39 -2.98 -24.21
N SER A 276 -9.80 -4.11 -23.85
CA SER A 276 -10.22 -4.90 -22.69
C SER A 276 -9.97 -4.15 -21.37
N ALA A 277 -8.78 -3.56 -21.23
CA ALA A 277 -8.43 -2.75 -20.07
C ALA A 277 -9.37 -1.56 -19.90
N LYS A 278 -9.75 -0.87 -20.99
CA LYS A 278 -10.73 0.23 -20.95
C LYS A 278 -12.06 -0.23 -20.36
N VAL A 279 -12.59 -1.35 -20.85
CA VAL A 279 -13.88 -1.91 -20.36
C VAL A 279 -13.76 -2.33 -18.89
N GLN A 280 -12.62 -2.88 -18.47
CA GLN A 280 -12.37 -3.25 -17.08
C GLN A 280 -12.35 -2.01 -16.16
N ILE A 281 -11.64 -0.95 -16.54
CA ILE A 281 -11.60 0.30 -15.76
C ILE A 281 -13.00 0.94 -15.68
N GLN A 282 -13.76 0.95 -16.78
CA GLN A 282 -15.14 1.45 -16.79
C GLN A 282 -16.07 0.66 -15.87
N ALA A 283 -15.88 -0.66 -15.75
CA ALA A 283 -16.60 -1.47 -14.79
C ALA A 283 -16.17 -1.10 -13.36
N MET A 284 -14.87 -1.08 -13.07
CA MET A 284 -14.34 -0.75 -11.75
C MET A 284 -14.76 0.66 -11.25
N GLN A 285 -15.02 1.61 -12.16
CA GLN A 285 -15.58 2.93 -11.83
C GLN A 285 -16.95 2.89 -11.15
N LYS A 286 -17.69 1.79 -11.28
CA LYS A 286 -19.01 1.62 -10.65
C LYS A 286 -18.93 1.20 -9.19
N ILE A 287 -17.78 0.71 -8.74
CA ILE A 287 -17.58 0.27 -7.36
C ILE A 287 -17.88 1.43 -6.42
N ASP A 288 -18.67 1.18 -5.37
CA ASP A 288 -18.84 2.14 -4.29
C ASP A 288 -17.55 2.19 -3.47
N GLN A 289 -16.67 3.12 -3.85
CA GLN A 289 -15.39 3.35 -3.18
C GLN A 289 -15.58 3.84 -1.73
N SER A 290 -16.69 4.50 -1.40
CA SER A 290 -16.96 4.92 -0.01
C SER A 290 -17.08 3.69 0.88
N ALA A 291 -17.78 2.65 0.42
CA ALA A 291 -17.89 1.38 1.12
C ALA A 291 -16.55 0.64 1.24
N MET A 292 -15.66 0.73 0.23
CA MET A 292 -14.31 0.15 0.33
C MET A 292 -13.48 0.84 1.42
N TYR A 293 -13.53 2.18 1.51
CA TYR A 293 -12.82 2.94 2.53
C TYR A 293 -13.41 2.73 3.93
N GLU A 294 -14.72 2.58 4.05
CA GLU A 294 -15.39 2.18 5.30
C GLU A 294 -14.89 0.81 5.75
N GLY A 295 -14.92 -0.20 4.88
CA GLY A 295 -14.52 -1.56 5.25
C GLY A 295 -13.05 -1.70 5.68
N ILE A 296 -12.12 -1.00 5.03
CA ILE A 296 -10.71 -0.99 5.50
C ILE A 296 -10.54 -0.20 6.81
N ALA A 297 -11.40 0.81 7.06
CA ALA A 297 -11.42 1.52 8.33
C ALA A 297 -11.92 0.61 9.48
N GLU A 298 -12.84 -0.33 9.21
CA GLU A 298 -13.25 -1.34 10.20
C GLU A 298 -12.05 -2.17 10.66
N LEU A 299 -11.23 -2.65 9.72
CA LEU A 299 -10.04 -3.45 10.01
C LEU A 299 -8.96 -2.67 10.80
N SER A 300 -9.05 -1.35 10.91
CA SER A 300 -8.10 -0.54 11.71
C SER A 300 -8.00 -0.96 13.18
N LEU A 301 -8.96 -1.73 13.71
CA LEU A 301 -8.88 -2.33 15.04
C LEU A 301 -7.63 -3.19 15.23
N LEU A 302 -7.16 -3.88 14.18
CA LEU A 302 -5.96 -4.72 14.21
C LEU A 302 -4.71 -3.91 14.57
N MET A 303 -4.73 -2.59 14.35
CA MET A 303 -3.64 -1.67 14.68
C MET A 303 -3.72 -1.11 16.11
N ASP A 304 -4.77 -1.44 16.89
CA ASP A 304 -4.96 -0.87 18.22
C ASP A 304 -4.05 -1.55 19.26
N PRO A 305 -3.13 -0.82 19.92
CA PRO A 305 -2.19 -1.44 20.85
C PRO A 305 -2.86 -2.08 22.07
N HIS A 306 -4.03 -1.59 22.49
CA HIS A 306 -4.75 -2.21 23.61
C HIS A 306 -5.47 -3.49 23.18
N PHE A 307 -5.88 -3.58 21.92
CA PHE A 307 -6.47 -4.77 21.33
C PHE A 307 -5.42 -5.87 21.16
N ILE A 308 -4.28 -5.55 20.54
CA ILE A 308 -3.14 -6.47 20.37
C ILE A 308 -2.70 -7.03 21.73
N ARG A 309 -2.51 -6.16 22.75
CA ARG A 309 -2.15 -6.60 24.12
C ARG A 309 -3.20 -7.47 24.80
N ALA A 310 -4.47 -7.37 24.41
CA ALA A 310 -5.50 -8.24 24.98
C ALA A 310 -5.44 -9.63 24.34
N LEU A 311 -5.18 -9.71 23.02
CA LEU A 311 -4.96 -10.96 22.29
C LEU A 311 -3.69 -11.67 22.74
N ASP A 312 -2.56 -10.95 22.90
CA ASP A 312 -1.32 -11.52 23.43
C ASP A 312 -1.50 -12.07 24.87
N LYS A 313 -2.51 -11.63 25.62
CA LYS A 313 -2.83 -12.19 26.94
C LYS A 313 -3.80 -13.36 26.91
N LEU A 314 -4.17 -13.86 25.72
CA LEU A 314 -4.94 -15.08 25.61
C LEU A 314 -4.18 -16.21 26.30
N SER A 315 -4.84 -16.80 27.30
CA SER A 315 -4.36 -17.98 27.99
C SER A 315 -4.53 -19.21 27.10
N GLU A 316 -3.52 -20.08 27.11
CA GLU A 316 -3.64 -21.43 26.58
C GLU A 316 -4.91 -22.10 27.10
N LYS A 317 -5.74 -22.60 26.18
CA LYS A 317 -6.94 -23.33 26.59
C LYS A 317 -6.59 -24.79 26.81
N LYS A 318 -6.64 -25.20 28.08
CA LYS A 318 -6.55 -26.63 28.43
C LYS A 318 -7.72 -27.38 27.77
N GLY A 319 -7.42 -28.25 26.82
CA GLY A 319 -8.41 -28.96 26.01
C GLY A 319 -7.76 -29.95 25.05
N GLU A 320 -8.57 -30.55 24.18
CA GLU A 320 -8.08 -31.36 23.07
C GLU A 320 -7.35 -30.49 22.05
N GLU A 321 -6.33 -31.05 21.42
CA GLU A 321 -5.55 -30.41 20.37
C GLU A 321 -6.46 -30.09 19.18
N LEU A 322 -6.55 -28.81 18.82
CA LEU A 322 -7.34 -28.35 17.68
C LEU A 322 -6.54 -28.53 16.39
N THR A 323 -7.22 -28.97 15.33
CA THR A 323 -6.63 -29.09 13.99
C THR A 323 -7.52 -28.39 12.98
N TYR A 324 -6.91 -27.81 11.95
CA TYR A 324 -7.61 -27.17 10.83
C TYR A 324 -6.85 -27.47 9.54
N ASP A 325 -7.57 -27.84 8.47
CA ASP A 325 -6.93 -28.18 7.21
C ASP A 325 -6.15 -26.98 6.63
N GLY A 326 -4.88 -27.22 6.30
CA GLY A 326 -3.94 -26.18 5.88
C GLY A 326 -3.20 -25.49 7.02
N VAL A 327 -3.36 -25.88 8.28
CA VAL A 327 -2.54 -25.39 9.39
C VAL A 327 -1.66 -26.52 9.91
N SER A 328 -0.34 -26.30 9.95
CA SER A 328 0.61 -27.18 10.62
C SER A 328 1.21 -26.43 11.81
N GLY A 329 1.03 -26.94 13.03
CA GLY A 329 1.41 -26.23 14.25
C GLY A 329 0.27 -26.25 15.27
N THR A 330 0.42 -25.46 16.33
CA THR A 330 -0.57 -25.41 17.41
C THR A 330 -1.68 -24.43 17.10
N ILE A 331 -2.93 -24.77 17.42
CA ILE A 331 -4.09 -23.88 17.25
C ILE A 331 -4.76 -23.67 18.60
N GLU A 332 -4.91 -22.42 18.99
CA GLU A 332 -5.56 -22.03 20.24
C GLU A 332 -7.08 -21.93 20.10
N ARG A 333 -7.58 -21.33 19.02
CA ARG A 333 -9.02 -21.15 18.80
C ARG A 333 -9.39 -21.32 17.33
N ILE A 334 -10.58 -21.85 17.11
CA ILE A 334 -11.27 -21.83 15.82
C ILE A 334 -12.66 -21.25 16.10
N ILE A 335 -12.98 -20.11 15.49
CA ILE A 335 -14.24 -19.41 15.73
C ILE A 335 -14.96 -19.26 14.39
N GLU A 336 -16.14 -19.84 14.28
CA GLU A 336 -17.00 -19.67 13.11
C GLU A 336 -17.80 -18.38 13.22
N THR A 337 -17.77 -17.55 12.18
CA THR A 337 -18.51 -16.29 12.10
C THR A 337 -19.31 -16.22 10.81
N GLN A 338 -20.20 -15.22 10.71
CA GLN A 338 -20.90 -14.95 9.45
C GLN A 338 -19.97 -14.48 8.32
N ALA A 339 -18.78 -13.98 8.66
CA ALA A 339 -17.79 -13.53 7.68
C ALA A 339 -16.84 -14.66 7.21
N GLY A 340 -16.81 -15.78 7.91
CA GLY A 340 -15.84 -16.87 7.73
C GLY A 340 -15.26 -17.34 9.06
N VAL A 341 -14.23 -18.16 9.01
CA VAL A 341 -13.55 -18.71 10.20
C VAL A 341 -12.42 -17.77 10.63
N ILE A 342 -12.33 -17.52 11.93
CA ILE A 342 -11.14 -16.95 12.59
C ILE A 342 -10.33 -18.12 13.13
N VAL A 343 -9.06 -18.21 12.73
CA VAL A 343 -8.09 -19.16 13.28
C VAL A 343 -7.13 -18.39 14.17
N VAL A 344 -6.96 -18.84 15.42
CA VAL A 344 -5.97 -18.29 16.34
C VAL A 344 -4.84 -19.31 16.49
N GLY A 345 -3.66 -18.95 16.01
CA GLY A 345 -2.43 -19.70 16.15
C GLY A 345 -1.98 -19.82 17.60
N GLY A 346 -1.16 -20.83 17.88
CA GLY A 346 -0.53 -20.99 19.18
C GLY A 346 0.72 -20.13 19.31
N ARG A 347 1.61 -20.52 20.22
CA ARG A 347 2.85 -19.79 20.52
C ARG A 347 4.11 -20.47 19.99
N GLY A 348 3.95 -21.36 19.04
CA GLY A 348 5.05 -22.08 18.43
C GLY A 348 4.93 -21.95 16.92
N ALA A 349 6.02 -22.27 16.23
CA ALA A 349 6.08 -22.14 14.78
C ALA A 349 4.92 -22.87 14.07
N ASN A 350 4.17 -22.10 13.31
CA ASN A 350 3.03 -22.50 12.52
C ASN A 350 3.30 -22.32 11.03
N THR A 351 2.65 -23.14 10.21
CA THR A 351 2.58 -22.96 8.76
C THR A 351 1.14 -22.88 8.32
N TYR A 352 0.79 -21.79 7.66
CA TYR A 352 -0.55 -21.50 7.15
C TYR A 352 -0.58 -21.67 5.62
N GLU A 353 -1.12 -22.78 5.13
CA GLU A 353 -1.44 -23.01 3.72
C GLU A 353 -2.80 -22.39 3.37
N ILE A 354 -2.85 -21.06 3.29
CA ILE A 354 -4.08 -20.28 3.32
C ILE A 354 -5.04 -20.59 2.14
N GLU A 355 -4.54 -21.10 1.01
CA GLU A 355 -5.41 -21.57 -0.09
C GLU A 355 -6.17 -22.86 0.20
N LYS A 356 -5.71 -23.69 1.15
CA LYS A 356 -6.47 -24.85 1.65
C LYS A 356 -7.56 -24.40 2.63
N MET A 357 -7.32 -23.30 3.33
CA MET A 357 -8.23 -22.70 4.32
C MET A 357 -9.35 -21.89 3.66
N THR A 358 -10.16 -22.51 2.81
CA THR A 358 -11.08 -21.81 1.89
C THR A 358 -12.14 -20.90 2.53
N ASN A 359 -12.50 -21.13 3.80
CA ASN A 359 -13.49 -20.34 4.54
C ASN A 359 -12.86 -19.42 5.60
N VAL A 360 -11.53 -19.29 5.66
CA VAL A 360 -10.89 -18.40 6.65
C VAL A 360 -11.06 -16.93 6.24
N CYS A 361 -11.45 -16.10 7.21
CA CYS A 361 -11.53 -14.64 7.05
C CYS A 361 -10.57 -13.90 7.98
N ALA A 362 -10.04 -14.56 9.03
CA ALA A 362 -8.95 -14.01 9.81
C ALA A 362 -7.99 -15.07 10.37
N ILE A 363 -6.72 -14.69 10.46
CA ILE A 363 -5.67 -15.41 11.18
C ILE A 363 -5.12 -14.47 12.25
N VAL A 364 -5.04 -14.93 13.49
CA VAL A 364 -4.37 -14.24 14.59
C VAL A 364 -3.29 -15.17 15.11
N ASP A 365 -2.03 -14.88 14.84
CA ASP A 365 -0.92 -15.60 15.45
C ASP A 365 -0.43 -14.88 16.71
N LEU A 366 -0.02 -15.65 17.72
CA LEU A 366 0.35 -15.14 19.03
C LEU A 366 1.86 -15.13 19.26
N ASP A 367 2.60 -16.07 18.66
CA ASP A 367 4.05 -16.23 18.81
C ASP A 367 4.57 -17.36 17.91
N GLY A 368 5.76 -17.18 17.34
CA GLY A 368 6.44 -18.23 16.59
C GLY A 368 7.14 -17.65 15.37
N ASP A 369 8.19 -18.33 14.89
CA ASP A 369 8.71 -18.03 13.56
C ASP A 369 7.86 -18.80 12.53
N ASP A 370 6.90 -18.13 11.93
CA ASP A 370 5.83 -18.71 11.14
C ASP A 370 6.05 -18.63 9.63
N THR A 371 5.25 -19.41 8.91
CA THR A 371 5.23 -19.38 7.44
C THR A 371 3.81 -19.25 6.90
N TYR A 372 3.55 -18.14 6.23
CA TYR A 372 2.28 -17.84 5.57
C TYR A 372 2.41 -18.08 4.07
N LEU A 373 1.69 -19.08 3.56
CA LEU A 373 1.67 -19.41 2.14
C LEU A 373 0.41 -18.86 1.47
N GLU A 374 0.64 -18.02 0.46
CA GLU A 374 -0.40 -17.37 -0.34
C GLU A 374 -1.32 -16.46 0.49
N GLY A 375 -2.64 -16.69 0.49
CA GLY A 375 -3.62 -15.81 1.15
C GLY A 375 -4.35 -14.88 0.18
N ALA A 376 -4.69 -15.37 -1.01
CA ALA A 376 -5.28 -14.56 -2.06
C ALA A 376 -6.67 -14.02 -1.66
N VAL A 377 -6.83 -12.71 -1.59
CA VAL A 377 -8.13 -12.04 -1.39
C VAL A 377 -8.74 -11.73 -2.76
N ASN A 378 -9.92 -12.31 -2.99
CA ASN A 378 -10.62 -12.30 -4.27
C ASN A 378 -12.14 -12.43 -4.06
N LEU A 379 -12.94 -12.53 -5.12
CA LEU A 379 -14.40 -12.66 -4.98
C LEU A 379 -14.90 -13.86 -4.17
N LYS A 380 -14.10 -14.94 -4.05
CA LYS A 380 -14.48 -16.14 -3.27
C LYS A 380 -14.13 -15.98 -1.78
N ARG A 381 -13.04 -15.26 -1.47
CA ARG A 381 -12.64 -14.86 -0.13
C ARG A 381 -12.48 -13.34 -0.12
N PRO A 382 -13.58 -12.59 0.06
CA PRO A 382 -13.58 -11.15 -0.13
C PRO A 382 -12.90 -10.38 1.00
N ILE A 383 -12.78 -10.99 2.18
CA ILE A 383 -12.12 -10.43 3.37
C ILE A 383 -11.04 -11.39 3.85
N LEU A 384 -9.86 -10.86 4.18
CA LEU A 384 -8.84 -11.56 4.95
C LEU A 384 -8.08 -10.56 5.83
N ALA A 385 -8.16 -10.78 7.14
CA ALA A 385 -7.34 -10.09 8.13
C ALA A 385 -6.26 -11.04 8.67
N ILE A 386 -5.02 -10.59 8.73
CA ILE A 386 -3.93 -11.33 9.38
C ILE A 386 -3.34 -10.41 10.45
N LEU A 387 -3.24 -10.90 11.67
CA LEU A 387 -2.52 -10.26 12.76
C LEU A 387 -1.45 -11.23 13.26
N ASP A 388 -0.20 -10.93 13.00
CA ASP A 388 0.94 -11.58 13.64
C ASP A 388 1.44 -10.68 14.78
N ILE A 389 1.69 -11.27 15.95
CA ILE A 389 2.08 -10.51 17.14
C ILE A 389 3.59 -10.59 17.39
N HIS A 390 4.22 -11.73 17.12
CA HIS A 390 5.57 -12.06 17.54
C HIS A 390 6.15 -13.13 16.63
N GLY A 391 7.32 -12.88 16.03
CA GLY A 391 7.98 -13.90 15.24
C GLY A 391 9.16 -13.36 14.48
N ASN A 392 9.81 -14.19 13.66
CA ASN A 392 10.47 -13.71 12.44
C ASN A 392 9.89 -14.54 11.30
N ASP A 393 9.02 -13.92 10.53
CA ASP A 393 8.02 -14.60 9.75
C ASP A 393 8.35 -14.61 8.27
N THR A 394 7.87 -15.64 7.58
CA THR A 394 7.98 -15.74 6.13
C THR A 394 6.61 -15.74 5.49
N TYR A 395 6.29 -14.62 4.85
CA TYR A 395 5.14 -14.48 3.99
C TYR A 395 5.55 -14.74 2.54
N ARG A 396 5.03 -15.79 1.90
CA ARG A 396 5.40 -16.10 0.51
C ARG A 396 4.28 -16.63 -0.36
N GLY A 397 4.27 -16.22 -1.63
CA GLY A 397 3.28 -16.73 -2.58
C GLY A 397 3.46 -16.24 -4.01
N ASN A 398 2.75 -16.89 -4.94
CA ASN A 398 2.75 -16.53 -6.36
C ASN A 398 1.39 -16.03 -6.86
N LEU A 399 0.33 -16.24 -6.09
CA LEU A 399 -1.01 -15.76 -6.42
C LEU A 399 -1.10 -14.25 -6.20
N PRO A 400 -1.98 -13.56 -6.95
CA PRO A 400 -2.24 -12.15 -6.69
C PRO A 400 -3.21 -11.95 -5.53
N GLY A 401 -3.07 -10.79 -4.87
CA GLY A 401 -3.91 -10.40 -3.74
C GLY A 401 -3.47 -11.04 -2.42
N ILE A 402 -2.17 -11.22 -2.19
CA ILE A 402 -1.59 -11.84 -0.99
C ILE A 402 -0.85 -10.81 -0.13
N GLN A 403 -0.53 -11.12 1.14
CA GLN A 403 0.27 -10.24 2.01
C GLN A 403 -0.39 -8.86 2.19
N GLY A 404 -1.57 -8.84 2.80
CA GLY A 404 -2.34 -7.62 3.01
C GLY A 404 -2.81 -6.94 1.73
N SER A 405 -2.90 -7.67 0.61
CA SER A 405 -3.30 -7.18 -0.71
C SER A 405 -4.63 -7.75 -1.16
N CYS A 406 -5.26 -7.19 -2.20
CA CYS A 406 -6.53 -7.72 -2.68
C CYS A 406 -6.82 -7.45 -4.15
N ILE A 407 -7.67 -8.31 -4.73
CA ILE A 407 -8.40 -8.03 -5.97
C ILE A 407 -9.91 -8.08 -5.67
N LEU A 408 -10.64 -6.98 -5.86
CA LEU A 408 -12.09 -6.90 -5.57
C LEU A 408 -12.46 -7.25 -4.11
N GLY A 409 -11.55 -7.06 -3.16
CA GLY A 409 -11.77 -7.40 -1.76
C GLY A 409 -11.28 -6.34 -0.80
N ILE A 410 -11.30 -6.67 0.49
CA ILE A 410 -10.75 -5.86 1.57
C ILE A 410 -9.80 -6.72 2.39
N SER A 411 -8.57 -6.25 2.62
CA SER A 411 -7.58 -7.04 3.36
C SER A 411 -6.72 -6.16 4.24
N MET A 412 -6.33 -6.68 5.40
CA MET A 412 -5.32 -6.06 6.23
C MET A 412 -4.38 -7.13 6.78
N LEU A 413 -3.08 -6.92 6.62
CA LEU A 413 -2.07 -7.66 7.35
C LEU A 413 -1.40 -6.70 8.32
N VAL A 414 -1.33 -7.10 9.58
CA VAL A 414 -0.61 -6.39 10.62
C VAL A 414 0.43 -7.35 11.19
N ASP A 415 1.70 -7.02 10.99
CA ASP A 415 2.83 -7.62 11.67
C ASP A 415 3.31 -6.64 12.76
N VAL A 416 3.51 -7.16 13.98
CA VAL A 416 3.78 -6.33 15.16
C VAL A 416 5.25 -6.27 15.50
N GLN A 417 5.98 -7.37 15.35
CA GLN A 417 7.42 -7.42 15.59
C GLN A 417 8.03 -8.61 14.85
N GLY A 418 9.22 -8.41 14.32
CA GLY A 418 9.99 -9.51 13.78
C GLY A 418 11.18 -9.06 12.96
N ASN A 419 11.66 -9.92 12.08
CA ASN A 419 12.54 -9.52 10.98
C ASN A 419 12.10 -10.37 9.80
N ASP A 420 11.20 -9.80 9.01
CA ASP A 420 10.26 -10.59 8.25
C ASP A 420 10.58 -10.58 6.75
N GLN A 421 10.12 -11.63 6.08
CA GLN A 421 10.35 -11.83 4.66
C GLN A 421 9.04 -11.88 3.91
N TYR A 422 8.81 -10.86 3.09
CA TYR A 422 7.65 -10.75 2.21
C TYR A 422 8.08 -11.05 0.77
N ILE A 423 7.79 -12.26 0.28
CA ILE A 423 8.23 -12.72 -1.04
C ILE A 423 7.02 -12.98 -1.93
N ALA A 424 6.83 -12.17 -2.95
CA ALA A 424 5.66 -12.26 -3.82
C ALA A 424 5.95 -12.03 -5.30
N LYS A 425 5.02 -12.44 -6.15
CA LYS A 425 5.14 -12.20 -7.59
C LYS A 425 4.49 -10.89 -8.02
N HIS A 426 3.17 -10.80 -7.89
CA HIS A 426 2.37 -9.67 -8.35
C HIS A 426 1.24 -9.35 -7.37
N HIS A 427 0.80 -8.09 -7.28
CA HIS A 427 -0.34 -7.67 -6.43
C HIS A 427 -0.21 -8.18 -5.00
N ALA A 428 0.87 -7.78 -4.36
CA ALA A 428 1.16 -8.16 -2.98
C ALA A 428 1.70 -6.98 -2.18
N GLN A 429 1.94 -7.19 -0.89
CA GLN A 429 2.53 -6.20 0.01
C GLN A 429 1.70 -4.91 0.05
N GLY A 430 0.45 -5.01 0.52
CA GLY A 430 -0.46 -3.88 0.61
C GLY A 430 -0.98 -3.32 -0.72
N SER A 431 -0.96 -4.08 -1.82
CA SER A 431 -1.36 -3.60 -3.15
C SER A 431 -2.79 -3.96 -3.54
N ALA A 432 -3.52 -3.03 -4.14
CA ALA A 432 -4.93 -3.21 -4.51
C ALA A 432 -5.20 -3.20 -6.01
N MET A 433 -6.13 -4.06 -6.42
CA MET A 433 -6.87 -3.92 -7.67
C MET A 433 -8.36 -3.92 -7.38
N ALA A 434 -9.03 -2.78 -7.59
CA ALA A 434 -10.47 -2.67 -7.40
C ALA A 434 -10.93 -3.03 -5.97
N GLY A 435 -10.10 -2.77 -4.95
CA GLY A 435 -10.36 -3.06 -3.55
C GLY A 435 -9.63 -2.09 -2.62
N ALA A 436 -9.71 -2.31 -1.31
CA ALA A 436 -8.99 -1.52 -0.32
C ALA A 436 -8.19 -2.44 0.61
N CYS A 437 -6.90 -2.19 0.76
CA CYS A 437 -6.05 -3.06 1.54
C CYS A 437 -4.84 -2.36 2.16
N ALA A 438 -4.30 -2.98 3.20
CA ALA A 438 -3.14 -2.48 3.91
C ALA A 438 -2.21 -3.62 4.37
N LEU A 439 -0.91 -3.38 4.28
CA LEU A 439 0.12 -4.10 5.02
C LEU A 439 0.75 -3.11 6.01
N ILE A 440 0.70 -3.44 7.30
CA ILE A 440 1.24 -2.66 8.40
C ILE A 440 2.30 -3.50 9.09
N ASP A 441 3.54 -3.04 9.06
CA ASP A 441 4.66 -3.61 9.78
C ASP A 441 5.16 -2.60 10.83
N PHE A 442 5.21 -3.01 12.10
CA PHE A 442 5.49 -2.11 13.21
C PHE A 442 6.96 -2.07 13.67
N ASP A 443 7.70 -3.17 13.56
CA ASP A 443 9.07 -3.26 14.10
C ASP A 443 9.83 -4.45 13.52
N GLY A 444 11.03 -4.21 13.00
CA GLY A 444 11.86 -5.26 12.43
C GLY A 444 12.81 -4.73 11.38
N ASP A 445 13.88 -5.46 11.05
CA ASP A 445 14.68 -5.21 9.85
C ASP A 445 14.18 -6.13 8.71
N ASP A 446 13.28 -5.63 7.86
CA ASP A 446 12.47 -6.48 6.99
C ASP A 446 12.92 -6.51 5.52
N SER A 447 12.37 -7.46 4.76
CA SER A 447 12.62 -7.56 3.32
C SER A 447 11.35 -7.79 2.51
N TYR A 448 11.21 -6.98 1.46
CA TYR A 448 10.05 -6.97 0.57
C TYR A 448 10.50 -7.21 -0.86
N ASP A 449 10.32 -8.42 -1.35
CA ASP A 449 10.74 -8.86 -2.67
C ASP A 449 9.54 -9.16 -3.57
N GLY A 450 9.54 -8.57 -4.76
CA GLY A 450 8.63 -9.02 -5.82
C GLY A 450 8.89 -8.45 -7.19
N ILE A 451 7.92 -8.63 -8.09
CA ILE A 451 8.10 -8.30 -9.52
C ILE A 451 7.27 -7.09 -9.94
N ARG A 452 5.93 -7.17 -9.91
CA ARG A 452 5.06 -6.10 -10.41
C ARG A 452 3.84 -5.82 -9.54
N ARG A 453 3.55 -4.54 -9.23
CA ARG A 453 2.41 -4.14 -8.40
C ARG A 453 2.55 -4.61 -6.97
N LEU A 454 3.61 -4.10 -6.34
CA LEU A 454 4.03 -4.42 -4.98
C LEU A 454 4.11 -3.13 -4.16
N GLN A 455 4.12 -3.25 -2.84
CA GLN A 455 4.49 -2.18 -1.94
C GLN A 455 3.52 -0.99 -2.06
N GLY A 456 2.27 -1.22 -1.63
CA GLY A 456 1.28 -0.16 -1.53
C GLY A 456 0.81 0.41 -2.87
N THR A 457 0.75 -0.38 -3.95
CA THR A 457 0.25 0.13 -5.25
C THR A 457 -1.27 0.01 -5.37
N ALA A 458 -1.90 0.82 -6.21
CA ALA A 458 -3.32 0.61 -6.49
C ALA A 458 -3.76 0.95 -7.91
N VAL A 459 -4.71 0.15 -8.43
CA VAL A 459 -5.57 0.48 -9.58
C VAL A 459 -7.02 0.40 -9.14
N CYS A 460 -7.79 1.47 -9.34
CA CYS A 460 -9.21 1.55 -8.98
C CYS A 460 -9.51 1.20 -7.51
N GLY A 461 -8.62 1.56 -6.59
CA GLY A 461 -8.72 1.16 -5.19
C GLY A 461 -7.70 1.86 -4.31
N LEU A 462 -7.46 1.28 -3.14
CA LEU A 462 -6.56 1.80 -2.12
C LEU A 462 -5.57 0.72 -1.70
N GLY A 463 -4.28 0.95 -1.93
CA GLY A 463 -3.20 0.09 -1.46
C GLY A 463 -2.31 0.88 -0.52
N ILE A 464 -2.04 0.33 0.66
CA ILE A 464 -1.25 0.96 1.70
C ILE A 464 -0.16 -0.01 2.15
N LEU A 465 1.09 0.44 2.12
CA LEU A 465 2.18 -0.16 2.87
C LEU A 465 2.67 0.84 3.92
N ILE A 466 2.66 0.42 5.18
CA ILE A 466 3.22 1.19 6.29
C ILE A 466 4.22 0.30 6.99
N ASP A 467 5.47 0.69 6.91
CA ASP A 467 6.57 0.10 7.64
C ASP A 467 7.15 1.19 8.55
N ARG A 468 7.33 0.88 9.84
CA ARG A 468 7.61 1.89 10.87
C ARG A 468 9.07 2.00 11.26
N ARG A 469 9.68 0.90 11.71
CA ARG A 469 10.99 0.87 12.38
C ARG A 469 11.94 -0.10 11.67
N GLY A 470 13.22 -0.06 12.03
CA GLY A 470 14.28 -0.86 11.41
C GLY A 470 14.74 -0.41 10.01
N ASN A 471 15.59 -1.26 9.43
CA ASN A 471 16.42 -1.01 8.25
C ASN A 471 16.08 -1.97 7.10
N ASP A 472 15.01 -1.64 6.39
CA ASP A 472 14.37 -2.61 5.50
C ASP A 472 14.82 -2.47 4.05
N LYS A 473 14.53 -3.51 3.28
CA LYS A 473 14.89 -3.61 1.86
C LYS A 473 13.66 -3.81 1.01
N TYR A 474 13.57 -3.04 -0.06
CA TYR A 474 12.44 -3.09 -0.99
C TYR A 474 12.93 -3.30 -2.40
N HIS A 475 12.55 -4.43 -2.98
CA HIS A 475 12.93 -4.86 -4.31
C HIS A 475 11.69 -5.15 -5.15
N ALA A 476 11.48 -4.35 -6.18
CA ALA A 476 10.43 -4.56 -7.17
C ALA A 476 10.89 -4.09 -8.55
N ALA A 477 10.36 -4.71 -9.61
CA ALA A 477 10.78 -4.41 -10.97
C ALA A 477 9.92 -3.34 -11.66
N MET A 478 8.60 -3.36 -11.49
CA MET A 478 7.68 -2.44 -12.18
C MET A 478 6.43 -2.13 -11.36
N TRP A 479 5.93 -0.89 -11.47
CA TRP A 479 4.70 -0.44 -10.79
C TRP A 479 4.73 -0.80 -9.31
N SER A 480 5.56 -0.15 -8.53
CA SER A 480 5.77 -0.45 -7.10
C SER A 480 5.93 0.84 -6.31
N GLN A 481 6.05 0.71 -4.99
CA GLN A 481 6.42 1.79 -4.07
C GLN A 481 5.43 2.96 -4.11
N GLY A 482 4.18 2.69 -3.73
CA GLY A 482 3.16 3.72 -3.58
C GLY A 482 2.61 4.27 -4.91
N MET A 483 2.77 3.54 -6.01
CA MET A 483 2.27 4.02 -7.31
C MET A 483 0.73 3.98 -7.36
N GLY A 484 0.11 5.16 -7.44
CA GLY A 484 -1.30 5.34 -7.82
C GLY A 484 -1.50 5.29 -9.34
N GLN A 485 -2.29 4.34 -9.82
CA GLN A 485 -2.69 4.21 -11.22
C GLN A 485 -4.14 4.69 -11.43
N PRO A 486 -4.81 4.51 -12.59
CA PRO A 486 -6.15 5.08 -12.79
C PRO A 486 -7.08 4.74 -11.62
N LEU A 487 -7.68 5.77 -11.03
CA LEU A 487 -8.58 5.68 -9.86
C LEU A 487 -7.99 4.98 -8.64
N GLY A 488 -6.67 4.79 -8.60
CA GLY A 488 -5.96 4.13 -7.51
C GLY A 488 -5.15 5.12 -6.69
N CYS A 489 -5.22 5.00 -5.37
CA CYS A 489 -4.22 5.58 -4.47
C CYS A 489 -3.29 4.46 -4.05
N GLY A 490 -2.07 4.50 -4.55
CA GLY A 490 -0.98 3.81 -3.88
C GLY A 490 -0.43 4.76 -2.82
N ASP A 491 -0.26 4.27 -1.61
CA ASP A 491 0.47 4.97 -0.56
C ASP A 491 1.54 4.04 0.00
N ASP A 492 2.74 4.58 0.08
CA ASP A 492 3.90 3.91 0.58
C ASP A 492 4.65 4.91 1.45
N VAL A 493 4.58 4.68 2.76
CA VAL A 493 5.24 5.54 3.75
C VAL A 493 6.72 5.18 3.87
N LEU A 494 7.34 4.65 2.81
CA LEU A 494 8.78 4.45 2.74
C LEU A 494 9.60 5.74 2.59
N LEU A 495 8.98 6.83 2.15
CA LEU A 495 9.73 8.02 1.73
C LEU A 495 10.21 8.94 2.85
N LEU A 496 10.06 8.57 4.13
CA LEU A 496 10.54 9.38 5.26
C LEU A 496 11.54 8.69 6.21
N LYS A 497 11.94 7.43 5.97
CA LYS A 497 13.13 6.85 6.64
C LYS A 497 14.44 7.55 6.20
N PHE A 498 14.45 8.23 5.05
CA PHE A 498 15.53 9.13 4.65
C PHE A 498 15.15 10.59 4.91
N TYR A 499 15.40 11.09 6.11
CA TYR A 499 15.87 12.45 6.42
C TYR A 499 15.66 12.74 7.91
N ILE A 500 16.51 12.16 8.77
CA ILE A 500 16.99 12.74 10.04
C ILE A 500 18.46 12.37 10.22
#